data_AF-A0A5X0GPJ4-F1
#
_entry.id   AF-A0A5X0GPJ4-F1
#
_cell.length_a   1.000
_cell.length_b   1.000
_cell.length_c   1.000
_cell.angle_alpha   90.00
_cell.angle_beta   90.00
_cell.angle_gamma   90.00
#
_symmetry.space_group_name_H-M   'P 1'
#
loop_
_entity.id
_entity.type
_entity.pdbx_description
1 polymer ?
#
loop_
_entity_poly.entity_id
_entity_poly.type
_entity_poly.pdbx_seq_one_letter_code
_entity_poly.pdbx_strand_id
1 'polypeptide(L)'
;SSATADSFVAAVREVYGTDPAFNITQTSMAVFFIEHNLPPNGDDPFQNMGDQRLKIISLFQGVNIPASLTEVAIKDVKKNDEGEDLPLQDWEENTFDVQTTVPPQLVFKNDEFIGMRINSVIYEFGQDEGSVTYKITGAVYGKRILKP
;
A
#
# COMPACT_ATOMS: atom_id res chain seq x y z
N SER A 1 22.19 -8.33 23.45
CA SER A 1 21.15 -9.16 24.10
C SER A 1 20.35 -9.82 22.99
N SER A 2 20.10 -11.13 23.07
CA SER A 2 19.24 -11.81 22.09
C SER A 2 17.78 -11.53 22.44
N ALA A 3 16.97 -11.10 21.46
CA ALA A 3 15.54 -10.91 21.66
C ALA A 3 14.85 -12.28 21.72
N THR A 4 13.99 -12.48 22.71
CA THR A 4 13.15 -13.68 22.87
C THR A 4 11.69 -13.36 22.52
N ALA A 5 10.90 -14.39 22.23
CA ALA A 5 9.45 -14.22 22.04
C ALA A 5 8.79 -13.54 23.25
N ASP A 6 9.23 -13.86 24.46
CA ASP A 6 8.76 -13.22 25.69
C ASP A 6 9.07 -11.72 25.74
N SER A 7 10.30 -11.31 25.40
CA SER A 7 10.67 -9.89 25.31
C SER A 7 9.89 -9.14 24.23
N PHE A 8 9.52 -9.82 23.13
CA PHE A 8 8.66 -9.26 22.09
C PHE A 8 7.22 -9.07 22.60
N VAL A 9 6.64 -10.05 23.30
CA VAL A 9 5.29 -9.91 23.92
C VAL A 9 5.24 -8.71 24.86
N ALA A 10 6.23 -8.61 25.75
CA ALA A 10 6.30 -7.53 26.71
C ALA A 10 6.32 -6.17 26.01
N ALA A 11 7.17 -6.01 24.99
CA ALA A 11 7.27 -4.78 24.21
C ALA A 11 5.98 -4.45 23.44
N VAL A 12 5.32 -5.43 22.80
CA VAL A 12 4.07 -5.18 22.06
C VAL A 12 2.96 -4.71 23.00
N ARG A 13 2.84 -5.32 24.18
CA ARG A 13 1.86 -4.91 25.20
C ARG A 13 2.17 -3.52 25.74
N GLU A 14 3.43 -3.24 26.03
CA GLU A 14 3.86 -1.95 26.57
C GLU A 14 3.64 -0.81 25.58
N VAL A 15 4.01 -1.01 24.30
CA VAL A 15 3.98 0.05 23.28
C VAL A 15 2.61 0.19 22.64
N TYR A 16 1.91 -0.92 22.38
CA TYR A 16 0.68 -0.93 21.56
C TYR A 16 -0.56 -1.40 22.31
N GLY A 17 -0.43 -1.89 23.55
CA GLY A 17 -1.59 -2.34 24.34
C GLY A 17 -2.36 -3.51 23.74
N THR A 18 -1.72 -4.31 22.87
CA THR A 18 -2.33 -5.44 22.15
C THR A 18 -1.58 -6.74 22.43
N ASP A 19 -2.23 -7.87 22.17
CA ASP A 19 -1.65 -9.20 22.32
C ASP A 19 -1.19 -9.75 20.96
N PRO A 20 0.10 -10.13 20.82
CA PRO A 20 0.58 -10.78 19.60
C PRO A 20 0.14 -12.25 19.51
N ALA A 21 -0.04 -12.74 18.28
CA ALA A 21 -0.22 -14.14 17.94
C ALA A 21 1.10 -14.76 17.43
N PHE A 22 1.31 -16.03 17.76
CA PHE A 22 2.53 -16.78 17.41
C PHE A 22 2.23 -17.93 16.47
N ASN A 23 3.14 -18.15 15.51
CA ASN A 23 3.10 -19.36 14.71
C ASN A 23 3.88 -20.48 15.41
N ILE A 24 3.17 -21.47 15.97
CA ILE A 24 3.79 -22.61 16.66
C ILE A 24 4.59 -23.53 15.71
N THR A 25 4.37 -23.44 14.40
CA THR A 25 5.12 -24.19 13.38
C THR A 25 6.31 -23.41 12.81
N GLN A 26 6.30 -22.09 12.92
CA GLN A 26 7.38 -21.19 12.50
C GLN A 26 7.71 -20.25 13.67
N THR A 27 8.50 -20.73 14.63
CA THR A 27 8.77 -20.03 15.89
C THR A 27 9.55 -18.72 15.75
N SER A 28 10.02 -18.40 14.54
CA SER A 28 10.62 -17.11 14.17
C SER A 28 9.59 -16.06 13.75
N MET A 29 8.31 -16.42 13.64
CA MET A 29 7.23 -15.53 13.19
C MET A 29 6.23 -15.24 14.31
N ALA A 30 5.96 -13.95 14.51
CA ALA A 30 4.90 -13.43 15.36
C ALA A 30 4.20 -12.27 14.65
N VAL A 31 2.92 -12.09 14.93
CA VAL A 31 2.08 -11.02 14.35
C VAL A 31 1.30 -10.34 15.45
N PHE A 32 1.01 -9.06 15.29
CA PHE A 32 0.08 -8.33 16.15
C PHE A 32 -0.73 -7.37 15.29
N PHE A 33 -1.90 -6.98 15.80
CA PHE A 33 -2.81 -6.08 15.12
C PHE A 33 -3.04 -4.86 15.98
N ILE A 34 -3.00 -3.68 15.35
CA ILE A 34 -3.34 -2.41 15.97
C ILE A 34 -4.64 -1.95 15.33
N GLU A 35 -5.67 -1.71 16.12
CA GLU A 35 -6.88 -1.06 15.64
C GLU A 35 -6.60 0.42 15.35
N HIS A 36 -7.02 0.91 14.19
CA HIS A 36 -7.03 2.34 13.92
C HIS A 36 -8.47 2.86 14.03
N ASN A 37 -8.63 3.96 14.77
CA ASN A 37 -9.93 4.63 14.95
C ASN A 37 -10.07 5.87 14.06
N LEU A 38 -9.27 5.94 12.98
CA LEU A 38 -9.37 7.04 12.02
C LEU A 38 -10.72 6.95 11.29
N PRO A 39 -11.52 8.02 11.29
CA PRO A 39 -12.74 8.04 10.49
C PRO A 39 -12.39 7.91 9.00
N PRO A 40 -13.27 7.32 8.18
CA PRO A 40 -13.08 7.33 6.74
C PRO A 40 -12.99 8.78 6.24
N ASN A 41 -12.00 9.06 5.38
CA ASN A 41 -11.84 10.38 4.76
C ASN A 41 -12.92 10.69 3.69
N GLY A 42 -13.83 9.74 3.44
CA GLY A 42 -14.81 9.81 2.35
C GLY A 42 -14.22 9.39 1.01
N ASP A 43 -14.96 9.65 -0.06
CA ASP A 43 -14.53 9.36 -1.42
C ASP A 43 -13.62 10.48 -1.92
N ASP A 44 -12.44 10.09 -2.41
CA ASP A 44 -11.51 11.01 -3.04
C ASP A 44 -12.13 11.61 -4.31
N PRO A 45 -11.90 12.91 -4.58
CA PRO A 45 -12.37 13.53 -5.81
C PRO A 45 -11.73 12.84 -7.02
N PHE A 46 -12.55 12.56 -8.03
CA PHE A 46 -12.17 11.78 -9.19
C PHE A 46 -11.17 12.54 -10.10
N GLN A 47 -9.88 12.22 -9.98
CA GLN A 47 -8.80 12.82 -10.79
C GLN A 47 -8.60 12.06 -12.09
N ASN A 48 -8.02 12.73 -13.11
CA ASN A 48 -7.62 12.05 -14.35
C ASN A 48 -6.49 11.05 -14.06
N MET A 49 -6.56 9.84 -14.63
CA MET A 49 -5.51 8.85 -14.38
C MET A 49 -4.12 9.28 -14.90
N GLY A 50 -4.05 10.06 -15.99
CA GLY A 50 -2.79 10.61 -16.47
C GLY A 50 -2.06 11.47 -15.42
N ASP A 51 -2.81 12.34 -14.73
CA ASP A 51 -2.27 13.19 -13.66
C ASP A 51 -1.84 12.35 -12.45
N GLN A 52 -2.61 11.31 -12.13
CA GLN A 52 -2.32 10.39 -11.03
C GLN A 52 -1.03 9.58 -11.28
N ARG A 53 -0.86 9.04 -12.49
CA ARG A 53 0.36 8.37 -12.92
C ARG A 53 1.56 9.31 -12.85
N LEU A 54 1.43 10.54 -13.37
CA LEU A 54 2.48 11.53 -13.32
C LEU A 54 2.88 11.86 -11.88
N LYS A 55 1.89 12.03 -10.99
CA LYS A 55 2.11 12.33 -9.58
C LYS A 55 2.89 11.22 -8.88
N ILE A 56 2.46 9.96 -9.01
CA ILE A 56 3.13 8.84 -8.33
C ILE A 56 4.54 8.57 -8.90
N ILE A 57 4.71 8.69 -10.22
CA ILE A 57 6.03 8.55 -10.85
C ILE A 57 6.97 9.64 -10.33
N SER A 58 6.50 10.89 -10.29
CA SER A 58 7.28 12.03 -9.80
C SER A 58 7.64 11.89 -8.32
N LEU A 59 6.72 11.35 -7.51
CA LEU A 59 6.94 11.06 -6.09
C LEU A 59 8.13 10.12 -5.89
N PHE A 60 8.15 8.98 -6.58
CA PHE A 60 9.23 8.01 -6.46
C PHE A 60 10.55 8.52 -7.06
N GLN A 61 10.49 9.21 -8.21
CA GLN A 61 11.67 9.82 -8.82
C GLN A 61 12.31 10.87 -7.92
N GLY A 62 11.50 11.67 -7.20
CA GLY A 62 11.97 12.71 -6.29
C GLY A 62 12.85 12.18 -5.14
N VAL A 63 12.74 10.89 -4.83
CA VAL A 63 13.54 10.19 -3.81
C VAL A 63 14.42 9.08 -4.40
N ASN A 64 14.66 9.10 -5.71
CA ASN A 64 15.49 8.14 -6.45
C ASN A 64 15.05 6.67 -6.31
N ILE A 65 13.74 6.41 -6.21
CA ILE A 65 13.19 5.05 -6.18
C ILE A 65 12.79 4.63 -7.60
N PRO A 66 13.35 3.53 -8.14
CA PRO A 66 12.91 2.98 -9.41
C PRO A 66 11.57 2.24 -9.20
N ALA A 67 10.47 2.90 -9.55
CA ALA A 67 9.13 2.32 -9.48
C ALA A 67 8.61 1.92 -10.86
N SER A 68 7.89 0.80 -10.93
CA SER A 68 7.08 0.42 -12.08
C SER A 68 5.60 0.39 -11.69
N LEU A 69 4.75 0.74 -12.65
CA LEU A 69 3.30 0.65 -12.51
C LEU A 69 2.79 -0.49 -13.38
N THR A 70 1.84 -1.26 -12.85
CA THR A 70 1.16 -2.33 -13.59
C THR A 70 -0.31 -1.98 -13.73
N GLU A 71 -0.80 -1.90 -14.97
CA GLU A 71 -2.21 -1.64 -15.23
C GLU A 71 -3.07 -2.86 -14.88
N VAL A 72 -4.17 -2.63 -14.15
CA VAL A 72 -5.16 -3.68 -13.86
C VAL A 72 -6.16 -3.73 -15.00
N ALA A 73 -6.37 -4.94 -15.56
CA ALA A 73 -7.24 -5.14 -16.71
C ALA A 73 -8.70 -4.84 -16.36
N ILE A 74 -9.32 -3.94 -17.14
CA ILE A 74 -10.74 -3.61 -17.02
C ILE A 74 -11.57 -4.64 -17.78
N LYS A 75 -12.60 -5.17 -17.12
CA LYS A 75 -13.58 -6.06 -17.74
C LYS A 75 -14.88 -5.29 -17.95
N ASP A 76 -15.01 -4.65 -19.11
CA ASP A 76 -16.23 -3.95 -19.50
C ASP A 76 -17.34 -4.97 -19.80
N VAL A 77 -18.18 -5.27 -18.80
CA VAL A 77 -19.41 -6.04 -19.00
C VAL A 77 -20.50 -5.05 -19.41
N LYS A 78 -20.90 -5.07 -20.68
CA LYS A 78 -21.89 -4.12 -21.22
C LYS A 78 -23.32 -4.44 -20.83
N LYS A 79 -23.64 -5.73 -20.67
CA LYS A 79 -25.00 -6.21 -20.38
C LYS A 79 -25.01 -7.33 -19.34
N ASN A 80 -26.06 -7.39 -18.53
CA ASN A 80 -26.32 -8.54 -17.66
C ASN A 80 -26.93 -9.71 -18.45
N ASP A 81 -27.16 -10.84 -17.77
CA ASP A 81 -27.74 -12.06 -18.37
C ASP A 81 -29.17 -11.85 -18.90
N GLU A 82 -29.85 -10.79 -18.46
CA GLU A 82 -31.19 -10.39 -18.89
C GLU A 82 -31.16 -9.36 -20.05
N GLY A 83 -29.98 -8.94 -20.50
CA GLY A 83 -29.77 -8.02 -21.61
C GLY A 83 -29.84 -6.53 -21.26
N GLU A 84 -29.94 -6.18 -19.98
CA GLU A 84 -29.93 -4.80 -19.47
C GLU A 84 -28.52 -4.22 -19.52
N ASP A 85 -28.40 -2.93 -19.88
CA ASP A 85 -27.11 -2.25 -19.93
C ASP A 85 -26.55 -2.02 -18.52
N LEU A 86 -25.30 -2.43 -18.31
CA LEU A 86 -24.57 -2.22 -17.06
C LEU A 86 -23.74 -0.94 -17.14
N PRO A 87 -23.58 -0.21 -16.01
CA PRO A 87 -22.68 0.93 -15.97
C PRO A 87 -21.26 0.45 -16.27
N LEU A 88 -20.63 1.09 -17.26
CA LEU A 88 -19.23 0.82 -17.57
C LEU A 88 -18.33 1.35 -16.47
N GLN A 89 -17.25 0.64 -16.21
CA GLN A 89 -16.21 1.10 -15.30
C GLN A 89 -15.55 2.36 -15.88
N ASP A 90 -15.76 3.50 -15.23
CA ASP A 90 -15.25 4.81 -15.63
C ASP A 90 -13.96 5.21 -14.90
N TRP A 91 -13.42 4.31 -14.07
CA TRP A 91 -12.11 4.39 -13.44
C TRP A 91 -11.18 3.30 -13.94
N GLU A 92 -9.89 3.49 -13.69
CA GLU A 92 -8.86 2.47 -13.87
C GLU A 92 -7.95 2.43 -12.63
N GLU A 93 -7.18 1.34 -12.51
CA GLU A 93 -6.27 1.11 -11.40
C GLU A 93 -4.88 0.77 -11.93
N ASN A 94 -3.84 1.36 -11.33
CA ASN A 94 -2.46 0.92 -11.52
C ASN A 94 -1.87 0.53 -10.17
N THR A 95 -1.31 -0.67 -10.10
CA THR A 95 -0.62 -1.18 -8.92
C THR A 95 0.88 -0.88 -9.00
N PHE A 96 1.52 -0.75 -7.83
CA PHE A 96 2.97 -0.61 -7.73
C PHE A 96 3.52 -1.50 -6.62
N ASP A 97 4.76 -1.94 -6.82
CA ASP A 97 5.59 -2.64 -5.86
C ASP A 97 6.99 -2.02 -5.94
N VAL A 98 7.49 -1.52 -4.82
CA VAL A 98 8.82 -0.91 -4.74
C VAL A 98 9.60 -1.48 -3.57
N GLN A 99 10.87 -1.79 -3.83
CA GLN A 99 11.85 -2.14 -2.82
C GLN A 99 12.89 -1.02 -2.73
N THR A 100 13.09 -0.46 -1.54
CA THR A 100 13.94 0.73 -1.33
C THR A 100 14.61 0.74 0.03
N THR A 101 15.70 1.50 0.19
CA THR A 101 16.29 1.84 1.50
C THR A 101 15.80 3.19 2.02
N VAL A 102 14.99 3.92 1.24
CA VAL A 102 14.38 5.18 1.64
C VAL A 102 13.16 4.90 2.52
N PRO A 103 13.10 5.44 3.76
CA PRO A 103 11.97 5.25 4.64
C PRO A 103 10.64 5.72 4.02
N PRO A 104 9.53 4.97 4.17
CA PRO A 104 8.21 5.34 3.66
C PRO A 104 7.75 6.74 4.07
N GLN A 105 8.14 7.19 5.26
CA GLN A 105 7.80 8.52 5.78
C GLN A 105 8.49 9.67 5.01
N LEU A 106 9.59 9.37 4.31
CA LEU A 106 10.24 10.31 3.39
C LEU A 106 9.66 10.24 1.98
N VAL A 107 9.19 9.07 1.56
CA VAL A 107 8.51 8.88 0.27
C VAL A 107 7.15 9.59 0.29
N PHE A 108 6.32 9.33 1.32
CA PHE A 108 4.95 9.81 1.41
C PHE A 108 4.83 11.02 2.35
N LYS A 109 5.63 12.06 2.09
CA LYS A 109 5.67 13.28 2.91
C LYS A 109 4.72 14.35 2.39
N ASN A 110 3.90 14.92 3.29
CA ASN A 110 3.18 16.20 3.13
C ASN A 110 2.47 16.40 1.77
N ASP A 111 1.58 15.48 1.39
CA ASP A 111 0.70 15.62 0.24
C ASP A 111 -0.67 15.00 0.57
N GLU A 112 -1.71 15.39 -0.15
CA GLU A 112 -3.08 14.90 0.03
C GLU A 112 -3.29 13.52 -0.60
N PHE A 113 -2.32 13.00 -1.38
CA PHE A 113 -2.27 11.63 -1.94
C PHE A 113 -3.61 11.08 -2.48
N ILE A 114 -4.45 11.97 -2.99
CA ILE A 114 -5.78 11.69 -3.54
C ILE A 114 -5.70 10.53 -4.54
N GLY A 115 -6.58 9.55 -4.40
CA GLY A 115 -6.66 8.38 -5.28
C GLY A 115 -5.48 7.43 -5.16
N MET A 116 -4.64 7.53 -4.12
CA MET A 116 -3.58 6.57 -3.85
C MET A 116 -3.87 5.80 -2.57
N ARG A 117 -3.63 4.49 -2.59
CA ARG A 117 -3.76 3.59 -1.45
C ARG A 117 -2.48 2.79 -1.23
N ILE A 118 -1.94 2.86 -0.02
CA ILE A 118 -0.88 1.94 0.42
C ILE A 118 -1.55 0.65 0.90
N ASN A 119 -1.14 -0.48 0.34
CA ASN A 119 -1.66 -1.80 0.69
C ASN A 119 -0.78 -2.46 1.76
N SER A 120 0.55 -2.34 1.64
CA SER A 120 1.48 -2.89 2.62
C SER A 120 2.80 -2.12 2.69
N VAL A 121 3.41 -2.11 3.86
CA VAL A 121 4.81 -1.72 4.08
C VAL A 121 5.48 -2.79 4.92
N ILE A 122 6.51 -3.44 4.37
CA ILE A 122 7.31 -4.46 5.05
C ILE A 122 8.67 -3.88 5.36
N TYR A 123 9.10 -4.01 6.61
CA TYR A 123 10.40 -3.58 7.11
C TYR A 123 11.30 -4.81 7.23
N GLU A 124 12.39 -4.85 6.48
CA GLU A 124 13.39 -5.91 6.50
C GLU A 124 14.68 -5.37 7.10
N PHE A 125 15.08 -5.92 8.25
CA PHE A 125 16.32 -5.55 8.94
C PHE A 125 17.42 -6.54 8.58
N GLY A 126 18.48 -6.07 7.91
CA GLY A 126 19.66 -6.87 7.61
C GLY A 126 20.45 -7.22 8.87
N GLN A 127 20.88 -8.48 9.01
CA GLN A 127 21.57 -8.96 10.21
C GLN A 127 23.01 -8.41 10.35
N ASP A 128 23.65 -8.03 9.25
CA ASP A 128 25.09 -7.74 9.22
C ASP A 128 25.46 -6.26 9.07
N GLU A 129 24.58 -5.42 8.50
CA GLU A 129 24.92 -4.03 8.14
C GLU A 129 24.02 -2.96 8.78
N GLY A 130 23.07 -3.36 9.64
CA GLY A 130 22.09 -2.42 10.20
C GLY A 130 21.24 -1.71 9.14
N SER A 131 21.25 -2.23 7.90
CA SER A 131 20.48 -1.70 6.79
C SER A 131 19.02 -2.10 6.92
N VAL A 132 18.13 -1.14 6.69
CA VAL A 132 16.69 -1.37 6.64
C VAL A 132 16.26 -1.26 5.19
N THR A 133 15.65 -2.33 4.69
CA THR A 133 15.00 -2.33 3.38
C THR A 133 13.49 -2.31 3.58
N TYR A 134 12.80 -1.52 2.76
CA TYR A 134 11.36 -1.37 2.77
C TYR A 134 10.79 -1.96 1.48
N LYS A 135 9.79 -2.83 1.61
CA LYS A 135 8.95 -3.26 0.48
C LYS A 135 7.57 -2.63 0.63
N ILE A 136 7.19 -1.82 -0.35
CA ILE A 136 5.97 -1.03 -0.31
C ILE A 136 5.11 -1.43 -1.49
N THR A 137 3.88 -1.85 -1.22
CA THR A 137 2.89 -2.13 -2.26
C THR A 137 1.71 -1.18 -2.12
N GLY A 138 1.10 -0.85 -3.25
CA GLY A 138 -0.07 0.01 -3.28
C GLY A 138 -0.71 0.07 -4.64
N ALA A 139 -1.72 0.94 -4.73
CA ALA A 139 -2.48 1.19 -5.93
C ALA A 139 -2.75 2.69 -6.08
N VAL A 140 -2.86 3.13 -7.33
CA VAL A 140 -3.36 4.45 -7.70
C VAL A 140 -4.59 4.28 -8.59
N TYR A 141 -5.59 5.12 -8.32
CA TYR A 141 -6.90 5.12 -8.95
C TYR A 141 -7.13 6.47 -9.63
N GLY A 142 -7.86 6.44 -10.74
CA GLY A 142 -8.16 7.63 -11.50
C GLY A 142 -9.21 7.36 -12.55
N LYS A 143 -9.82 8.44 -13.02
CA LYS A 143 -10.78 8.43 -14.12
C LYS A 143 -10.11 7.91 -15.38
N ARG A 144 -10.74 6.92 -15.98
CA ARG A 144 -10.38 6.38 -17.29
C ARG A 144 -10.65 7.44 -18.35
N ILE A 145 -9.68 7.65 -19.25
CA ILE A 145 -9.94 8.39 -20.48
C ILE A 145 -10.59 7.41 -21.45
N LEU A 146 -11.92 7.47 -21.56
CA LEU A 146 -12.64 6.78 -22.63
C LEU A 146 -12.18 7.39 -23.96
N LYS A 147 -11.36 6.65 -24.72
CA LYS A 147 -11.04 7.05 -26.09
C LYS A 147 -12.36 7.03 -26.89
N PRO A 148 -12.66 8.10 -27.65
CA PRO A 148 -13.85 8.17 -28.48
C PRO A 148 -13.88 7.08 -29.56
#